data_AF-A0A1Y3TXE3-F1
#
_entry.id   AF-A0A1Y3TXE3-F1
#
_cell.length_a   1.000
_cell.length_b   1.000
_cell.length_c   1.000
_cell.angle_alpha   90.00
_cell.angle_beta   90.00
_cell.angle_gamma   90.00
#
_symmetry.space_group_name_H-M   'P 1'
#
loop_
_entity.id
_entity.type
_entity.pdbx_description
1 polymer ?
#
loop_
_entity_poly.entity_id
_entity_poly.type
_entity_poly.pdbx_seq_one_letter_code
_entity_poly.pdbx_strand_id
1 'polypeptide(L)'
;MSKIVIIGTLGSGKTCYFYGMLHKMQRGVSGFSLRINDSEAYRKLRAGILRLGDASVPVDERWPDPSAKLETYNLDLLHNMNKLDSLEWVDYPGEYVMGVDDKFIDLLDGANCLFVCVDGSLLQGDKDELEDIADDFYNHSGMDLCNALMRAEEKSGNAFPPVCILLTKYDAVSPELQDSETIKAFAKACFPVLFRKGKGKDRMVTICPVSLGKDIAEGGKLRPKNVERPICFATYLMQYAAVQEIVKKYRNFLERSEQMAKAYNEKSFFGRIISPKPPILSEEQKQAVIELINTAESDLKDLLAMVNSLPLYINGESVNWPD
;
A
#
# COMPACT_ATOMS: atom_id res chain seq x y z
N MET A 1 0.49 -14.38 1.33
CA MET A 1 0.25 -13.71 0.05
C MET A 1 -0.64 -12.54 0.37
N SER A 2 -0.12 -11.35 0.18
CA SER A 2 -0.84 -10.13 0.47
C SER A 2 -1.48 -9.57 -0.78
N LYS A 3 -2.60 -8.86 -0.64
CA LYS A 3 -3.39 -8.31 -1.73
C LYS A 3 -3.38 -6.78 -1.70
N ILE A 4 -2.99 -6.18 -2.82
CA ILE A 4 -3.02 -4.73 -3.01
C ILE A 4 -3.97 -4.45 -4.16
N VAL A 5 -4.97 -3.61 -3.89
CA VAL A 5 -5.94 -3.17 -4.89
C VAL A 5 -5.63 -1.74 -5.27
N ILE A 6 -5.54 -1.44 -6.56
CA ILE A 6 -5.43 -0.07 -7.06
C ILE A 6 -6.70 0.34 -7.80
N ILE A 7 -7.20 1.53 -7.48
CA ILE A 7 -8.40 2.13 -8.08
C ILE A 7 -8.15 3.59 -8.44
N GLY A 8 -9.03 4.15 -9.26
CA GLY A 8 -8.93 5.52 -9.75
C GLY A 8 -9.67 5.66 -11.08
N THR A 9 -10.05 6.87 -11.44
CA THR A 9 -10.80 7.13 -12.68
C THR A 9 -9.95 6.91 -13.93
N LEU A 10 -10.59 6.93 -15.10
CA LEU A 10 -9.90 6.95 -16.38
C LEU A 10 -8.98 8.18 -16.45
N GLY A 11 -7.74 8.03 -16.93
CA GLY A 11 -6.78 9.14 -17.04
C GLY A 11 -6.01 9.50 -15.75
N SER A 12 -6.39 8.94 -14.59
CA SER A 12 -5.71 9.14 -13.28
C SER A 12 -4.29 8.56 -13.19
N GLY A 13 -3.75 7.99 -14.26
CA GLY A 13 -2.36 7.54 -14.31
C GLY A 13 -2.05 6.19 -13.63
N LYS A 14 -3.04 5.38 -13.24
CA LYS A 14 -2.83 4.05 -12.60
C LYS A 14 -1.82 3.15 -13.31
N THR A 15 -2.07 2.83 -14.59
CA THR A 15 -1.24 1.93 -15.39
C THR A 15 0.17 2.48 -15.58
N CYS A 16 0.26 3.78 -15.87
CA CYS A 16 1.52 4.51 -15.99
C CYS A 16 2.33 4.48 -14.67
N TYR A 17 1.66 4.70 -13.54
CA TYR A 17 2.26 4.57 -12.21
C TYR A 17 2.79 3.15 -11.98
N PHE A 18 2.00 2.11 -12.29
CA PHE A 18 2.41 0.72 -12.13
C PHE A 18 3.69 0.42 -12.94
N TYR A 19 3.77 0.91 -14.18
CA TYR A 19 4.97 0.78 -15.01
C TYR A 19 6.17 1.53 -14.41
N GLY A 20 5.97 2.75 -13.94
CA GLY A 20 7.01 3.52 -13.26
C GLY A 20 7.52 2.85 -11.98
N MET A 21 6.60 2.32 -11.16
CA MET A 21 6.90 1.56 -9.95
C MET A 21 7.72 0.31 -10.29
N LEU A 22 7.29 -0.50 -11.26
CA LEU A 22 8.03 -1.69 -11.69
C LEU A 22 9.41 -1.32 -12.24
N HIS A 23 9.51 -0.30 -13.10
CA HIS A 23 10.78 0.19 -13.64
C HIS A 23 11.77 0.56 -12.53
N LYS A 24 11.29 1.18 -11.44
CA LYS A 24 12.13 1.57 -10.32
C LYS A 24 12.45 0.39 -9.40
N MET A 25 11.45 -0.38 -9.00
CA MET A 25 11.60 -1.49 -8.05
C MET A 25 12.33 -2.70 -8.62
N GLN A 26 12.31 -2.94 -9.93
CA GLN A 26 13.10 -4.02 -10.54
C GLN A 26 14.62 -3.77 -10.47
N ARG A 27 15.05 -2.51 -10.34
CA ARG A 27 16.47 -2.15 -10.15
C ARG A 27 16.91 -2.23 -8.69
N GLY A 28 15.95 -2.34 -7.77
CA GLY A 28 16.18 -2.28 -6.35
C GLY A 28 16.17 -0.84 -5.81
N VAL A 29 15.53 -0.63 -4.67
CA VAL A 29 15.60 0.60 -3.88
C VAL A 29 15.85 0.23 -2.43
N SER A 30 16.98 0.68 -1.87
CA SER A 30 17.36 0.38 -0.48
C SER A 30 17.28 -1.12 -0.13
N GLY A 31 17.77 -1.98 -1.04
CA GLY A 31 17.72 -3.44 -0.87
C GLY A 31 16.39 -4.10 -1.28
N PHE A 32 15.31 -3.34 -1.43
CA PHE A 32 14.00 -3.86 -1.81
C PHE A 32 13.83 -3.93 -3.32
N SER A 33 13.30 -5.03 -3.84
CA SER A 33 12.98 -5.18 -5.26
C SER A 33 11.70 -5.96 -5.51
N LEU A 34 11.13 -5.78 -6.70
CA LEU A 34 9.97 -6.54 -7.18
C LEU A 34 10.36 -7.45 -8.33
N ARG A 35 9.94 -8.71 -8.26
CA ARG A 35 10.03 -9.68 -9.36
C ARG A 35 8.63 -10.07 -9.81
N ILE A 36 8.45 -10.22 -11.11
CA ILE A 36 7.19 -10.66 -11.70
C ILE A 36 7.28 -12.17 -11.90
N ASN A 37 6.31 -12.91 -11.35
CA ASN A 37 6.38 -14.37 -11.31
C ASN A 37 5.96 -15.03 -12.63
N ASP A 38 5.10 -14.36 -13.39
CA ASP A 38 4.61 -14.84 -14.68
C ASP A 38 5.45 -14.26 -15.83
N SER A 39 6.07 -15.14 -16.62
CA SER A 39 6.95 -14.77 -17.73
C SER A 39 6.23 -14.07 -18.89
N GLU A 40 4.96 -14.41 -19.15
CA GLU A 40 4.18 -13.77 -20.21
C GLU A 40 3.77 -12.35 -19.78
N ALA A 41 3.29 -12.21 -18.54
CA ALA A 41 2.98 -10.92 -17.94
C ALA A 41 4.23 -10.04 -17.88
N TYR A 42 5.38 -10.60 -17.48
CA TYR A 42 6.66 -9.89 -17.47
C TYR A 42 7.03 -9.35 -18.85
N ARG A 43 6.88 -10.16 -19.91
CA ARG A 43 7.18 -9.74 -21.28
C ARG A 43 6.29 -8.56 -21.71
N LYS A 44 4.98 -8.62 -21.42
CA LYS A 44 4.02 -7.54 -21.72
C LYS A 44 4.36 -6.26 -20.96
N LEU A 45 4.54 -6.36 -19.64
CA LEU A 45 4.86 -5.23 -18.78
C LEU A 45 6.21 -4.58 -19.15
N ARG A 46 7.23 -5.39 -19.44
CA ARG A 46 8.53 -4.90 -19.89
C ARG A 46 8.40 -4.14 -21.21
N ALA A 47 7.63 -4.65 -22.18
CA ALA A 47 7.41 -3.94 -23.44
C ALA A 47 6.72 -2.59 -23.21
N GLY A 48 5.69 -2.56 -22.35
CA GLY A 48 5.00 -1.33 -21.96
C GLY A 48 5.91 -0.31 -21.27
N ILE A 49 6.75 -0.75 -20.34
CA ILE A 49 7.73 0.11 -19.65
C ILE A 49 8.74 0.70 -20.64
N LEU A 50 9.25 -0.11 -21.58
CA LEU A 50 10.19 0.36 -22.59
C LEU A 50 9.55 1.38 -23.53
N ARG A 51 8.32 1.11 -24.00
CA ARG A 51 7.54 2.03 -24.84
C ARG A 51 7.29 3.36 -24.13
N LEU A 52 6.89 3.31 -22.85
CA LEU A 52 6.65 4.49 -22.03
C LEU A 52 7.90 5.38 -21.89
N GLY A 53 9.09 4.77 -21.86
CA GLY A 53 10.37 5.47 -21.78
C GLY A 53 11.03 5.81 -23.11
N ASP A 54 10.43 5.44 -24.25
CA ASP A 54 11.03 5.61 -25.57
C ASP A 54 10.88 7.06 -26.07
N ALA A 55 11.93 7.85 -25.89
CA ALA A 55 11.96 9.25 -26.31
C ALA A 55 11.98 9.45 -27.85
N SER A 56 12.09 8.38 -28.63
CA SER A 56 12.17 8.44 -30.09
C SER A 56 10.83 8.35 -30.82
N VAL A 57 9.77 7.88 -30.15
CA VAL A 57 8.41 7.78 -30.71
C VAL A 57 7.53 8.96 -30.29
N PRO A 58 6.46 9.28 -31.05
CA PRO A 58 5.48 10.31 -30.67
C PRO A 58 4.91 10.07 -29.26
N VAL A 59 4.64 11.14 -28.52
CA VAL A 59 4.22 11.08 -27.11
C VAL A 59 2.95 10.26 -26.93
N ASP A 60 1.97 10.48 -27.81
CA ASP A 60 0.68 9.80 -27.85
C ASP A 60 0.82 8.28 -28.05
N GLU A 61 1.88 7.83 -28.74
CA GLU A 61 2.17 6.40 -28.94
C GLU A 61 2.89 5.74 -27.74
N ARG A 62 3.43 6.54 -26.80
CA ARG A 62 4.17 6.02 -25.63
C ARG A 62 3.25 5.44 -24.57
N TRP A 63 2.08 6.04 -24.38
CA TRP A 63 1.20 5.76 -23.26
C TRP A 63 0.60 4.34 -23.38
N PRO A 64 0.46 3.61 -22.26
CA PRO A 64 -0.35 2.40 -22.25
C PRO A 64 -1.82 2.73 -22.52
N ASP A 65 -2.52 1.82 -23.17
CA ASP A 65 -3.97 1.91 -23.28
C ASP A 65 -4.59 1.83 -21.87
N PRO A 66 -5.70 2.51 -21.62
CA PRO A 66 -6.42 2.36 -20.36
C PRO A 66 -6.78 0.91 -20.07
N SER A 67 -6.64 0.48 -18.82
CA SER A 67 -7.06 -0.85 -18.37
C SER A 67 -8.57 -1.01 -18.58
N ALA A 68 -8.98 -1.70 -19.65
CA ALA A 68 -10.39 -1.93 -20.00
C ALA A 68 -11.00 -3.12 -19.22
N LYS A 69 -10.18 -3.92 -18.54
CA LYS A 69 -10.57 -5.12 -17.80
C LYS A 69 -9.80 -5.21 -16.50
N LEU A 70 -10.36 -5.93 -15.54
CA LEU A 70 -9.68 -6.30 -14.31
C LEU A 70 -8.39 -7.06 -14.66
N GLU A 71 -7.25 -6.54 -14.22
CA GLU A 71 -5.96 -7.20 -14.39
C GLU A 71 -5.37 -7.58 -13.02
N THR A 72 -4.85 -8.79 -12.94
CA THR A 72 -4.18 -9.29 -11.72
C THR A 72 -2.76 -9.72 -12.05
N TYR A 73 -1.80 -9.26 -11.25
CA TYR A 73 -0.39 -9.58 -11.38
C TYR A 73 0.16 -10.17 -10.09
N ASN A 74 0.93 -11.25 -10.20
CA ASN A 74 1.63 -11.86 -9.07
C ASN A 74 3.08 -11.39 -9.01
N LEU A 75 3.43 -10.70 -7.94
CA LEU A 75 4.74 -10.11 -7.71
C LEU A 75 5.39 -10.75 -6.49
N ASP A 76 6.70 -10.98 -6.55
CA ASP A 76 7.51 -11.32 -5.39
C ASP A 76 8.21 -10.05 -4.90
N LEU A 77 7.99 -9.72 -3.62
CA LEU A 77 8.76 -8.70 -2.94
C LEU A 77 10.01 -9.33 -2.33
N LEU A 78 11.16 -8.76 -2.64
CA LEU A 78 12.46 -9.23 -2.17
C LEU A 78 13.15 -8.13 -1.34
N HIS A 79 13.85 -8.50 -0.29
CA HIS A 79 14.83 -7.67 0.42
C HIS A 79 16.18 -8.38 0.41
N ASN A 80 17.21 -7.72 -0.14
CA ASN A 80 18.54 -8.31 -0.30
C ASN A 80 18.50 -9.69 -0.98
N MET A 81 17.64 -9.82 -2.01
CA MET A 81 17.37 -11.04 -2.78
C MET A 81 16.60 -12.14 -2.05
N ASN A 82 16.32 -11.99 -0.75
CA ASN A 82 15.46 -12.88 0.01
C ASN A 82 14.00 -12.49 -0.16
N LYS A 83 13.13 -13.46 -0.39
CA LYS A 83 11.69 -13.21 -0.56
C LYS A 83 11.05 -12.86 0.79
N LEU A 84 10.47 -11.66 0.88
CA LEU A 84 9.68 -11.21 2.02
C LEU A 84 8.21 -11.62 1.91
N ASP A 85 7.62 -11.45 0.73
CA ASP A 85 6.21 -11.80 0.50
C ASP A 85 5.91 -12.05 -1.00
N SER A 86 4.78 -12.69 -1.26
CA SER A 86 4.10 -12.68 -2.56
C SER A 86 2.96 -11.66 -2.51
N LEU A 87 2.90 -10.76 -3.48
CA LEU A 87 1.85 -9.75 -3.64
C LEU A 87 0.93 -10.12 -4.81
N GLU A 88 -0.37 -10.14 -4.56
CA GLU A 88 -1.40 -10.05 -5.58
C GLU A 88 -1.70 -8.58 -5.84
N TRP A 89 -1.33 -8.09 -7.02
CA TRP A 89 -1.65 -6.74 -7.48
C TRP A 89 -2.90 -6.76 -8.34
N VAL A 90 -3.94 -6.06 -7.92
CA VAL A 90 -5.23 -6.00 -8.61
C VAL A 90 -5.45 -4.59 -9.16
N ASP A 91 -5.37 -4.43 -10.49
CA ASP A 91 -5.71 -3.18 -11.19
C ASP A 91 -7.18 -3.16 -11.58
N TYR A 92 -7.97 -2.36 -10.85
CA TYR A 92 -9.40 -2.21 -11.10
C TYR A 92 -9.65 -1.13 -12.16
N PRO A 93 -10.38 -1.43 -13.24
CA PRO A 93 -10.68 -0.46 -14.28
C PRO A 93 -11.45 0.74 -13.76
N GLY A 94 -11.09 1.92 -14.25
CA GLY A 94 -11.76 3.17 -13.88
C GLY A 94 -13.23 3.18 -14.27
N GLU A 95 -13.60 2.51 -15.36
CA GLU A 95 -14.99 2.44 -15.85
C GLU A 95 -15.90 1.65 -14.90
N TYR A 96 -15.39 0.65 -14.19
CA TYR A 96 -16.20 -0.13 -13.25
C TYR A 96 -16.47 0.61 -11.93
N VAL A 97 -15.68 1.64 -11.62
CA VAL A 97 -15.99 2.56 -10.50
C VAL A 97 -17.31 3.28 -10.77
N MET A 98 -17.64 3.55 -12.03
CA MET A 98 -18.89 4.19 -12.46
C MET A 98 -20.05 3.20 -12.65
N GLY A 99 -19.81 1.90 -12.40
CA GLY A 99 -20.78 0.82 -12.60
C GLY A 99 -21.60 0.46 -11.35
N VAL A 100 -22.71 -0.24 -11.57
CA VAL A 100 -23.61 -0.72 -10.49
C VAL A 100 -23.03 -1.97 -9.78
N ASP A 101 -22.06 -2.64 -10.39
CA ASP A 101 -21.55 -3.94 -9.94
C ASP A 101 -20.86 -3.88 -8.56
N ASP A 102 -21.25 -4.78 -7.66
CA ASP A 102 -20.66 -4.96 -6.32
C ASP A 102 -19.23 -5.55 -6.33
N LYS A 103 -18.67 -5.83 -7.52
CA LYS A 103 -17.34 -6.45 -7.69
C LYS A 103 -16.23 -5.70 -6.97
N PHE A 104 -16.33 -4.38 -6.87
CA PHE A 104 -15.35 -3.58 -6.11
C PHE A 104 -15.29 -3.99 -4.64
N ILE A 105 -16.44 -4.32 -4.04
CA ILE A 105 -16.56 -4.70 -2.64
C ILE A 105 -15.90 -6.07 -2.42
N ASP A 106 -16.15 -7.03 -3.33
CA ASP A 106 -15.52 -8.35 -3.31
C ASP A 106 -13.99 -8.25 -3.47
N LEU A 107 -13.51 -7.25 -4.22
CA LEU A 107 -12.08 -7.00 -4.36
C LEU A 107 -11.44 -6.40 -3.11
N LEU A 108 -12.18 -5.61 -2.33
CA LEU A 108 -11.69 -5.10 -1.05
C LEU A 108 -11.69 -6.16 0.05
N ASP A 109 -12.50 -7.21 -0.08
CA ASP A 109 -12.42 -8.34 0.84
C ASP A 109 -11.01 -8.97 0.79
N GLY A 110 -10.43 -9.16 1.97
CA GLY A 110 -9.07 -9.62 2.16
C GLY A 110 -7.96 -8.69 1.63
N ALA A 111 -8.27 -7.48 1.16
CA ALA A 111 -7.24 -6.53 0.74
C ALA A 111 -6.39 -6.09 1.94
N ASN A 112 -5.06 -6.10 1.77
CA ASN A 112 -4.13 -5.62 2.80
C ASN A 112 -3.85 -4.12 2.66
N CYS A 113 -4.01 -3.57 1.46
CA CYS A 113 -3.88 -2.14 1.19
C CYS A 113 -4.71 -1.74 -0.02
N LEU A 114 -5.29 -0.53 0.02
CA LEU A 114 -5.97 0.09 -1.10
C LEU A 114 -5.18 1.29 -1.61
N PHE A 115 -4.90 1.35 -2.90
CA PHE A 115 -4.29 2.50 -3.57
C PHE A 115 -5.37 3.26 -4.34
N VAL A 116 -5.50 4.55 -4.06
CA VAL A 116 -6.46 5.44 -4.72
C VAL A 116 -5.68 6.44 -5.56
N CYS A 117 -5.70 6.29 -6.88
CA CYS A 117 -5.04 7.20 -7.81
C CYS A 117 -5.88 8.44 -8.06
N VAL A 118 -5.23 9.58 -7.91
CA VAL A 118 -5.78 10.92 -8.09
C VAL A 118 -4.93 11.64 -9.11
N ASP A 119 -5.56 12.31 -10.06
CA ASP A 119 -4.86 13.09 -11.09
C ASP A 119 -4.40 14.44 -10.51
N GLY A 120 -3.11 14.56 -10.23
CA GLY A 120 -2.52 15.79 -9.71
C GLY A 120 -2.51 16.94 -10.70
N SER A 121 -2.65 16.68 -12.01
CA SER A 121 -2.71 17.76 -13.00
C SER A 121 -3.96 18.65 -12.85
N LEU A 122 -4.95 18.21 -12.07
CA LEU A 122 -6.13 19.00 -11.73
C LEU A 122 -5.87 20.04 -10.64
N LEU A 123 -4.78 19.93 -9.88
CA LEU A 123 -4.41 20.93 -8.86
C LEU A 123 -3.62 22.06 -9.52
N GLN A 124 -4.35 22.94 -10.19
CA GLN A 124 -3.84 24.16 -10.81
C GLN A 124 -4.44 25.40 -10.15
N GLY A 125 -3.68 26.49 -10.11
CA GLY A 125 -4.12 27.75 -9.53
C GLY A 125 -3.53 28.00 -8.15
N ASP A 126 -4.26 28.80 -7.36
CA ASP A 126 -3.79 29.34 -6.09
C ASP A 126 -4.53 28.72 -4.90
N LYS A 127 -4.00 28.92 -3.69
CA LYS A 127 -4.57 28.32 -2.46
C LYS A 127 -5.99 28.79 -2.15
N ASP A 128 -6.35 29.99 -2.58
CA ASP A 128 -7.66 30.58 -2.35
C ASP A 128 -8.76 29.89 -3.20
N GLU A 129 -8.37 29.15 -4.23
CA GLU A 129 -9.27 28.43 -5.14
C GLU A 129 -9.40 26.93 -4.78
N LEU A 130 -8.85 26.50 -3.62
CA LEU A 130 -8.76 25.08 -3.29
C LEU A 130 -10.11 24.37 -3.19
N GLU A 131 -11.16 25.07 -2.74
CA GLU A 131 -12.53 24.53 -2.72
C GLU A 131 -13.05 24.31 -4.15
N ASP A 132 -12.89 25.29 -5.03
CA ASP A 132 -13.32 25.18 -6.44
C ASP A 132 -12.56 24.06 -7.16
N ILE A 133 -11.24 23.93 -6.92
CA ILE A 133 -10.40 22.84 -7.45
C ILE A 133 -10.90 21.47 -6.96
N ALA A 134 -11.28 21.37 -5.69
CA ALA A 134 -11.80 20.12 -5.12
C ALA A 134 -13.19 19.78 -5.68
N ASP A 135 -14.05 20.78 -5.88
CA ASP A 135 -15.36 20.62 -6.51
C ASP A 135 -15.22 20.20 -7.97
N ASP A 136 -14.30 20.79 -8.72
CA ASP A 136 -13.98 20.39 -10.09
C ASP A 136 -13.47 18.96 -10.14
N PHE A 137 -12.57 18.56 -9.24
CA PHE A 137 -12.16 17.16 -9.12
C PHE A 137 -13.38 16.26 -8.86
N TYR A 138 -14.25 16.63 -7.93
CA TYR A 138 -15.41 15.84 -7.56
C TYR A 138 -16.37 15.66 -8.73
N ASN A 139 -16.67 16.75 -9.45
CA ASN A 139 -17.59 16.78 -10.58
C ASN A 139 -17.07 15.99 -11.80
N HIS A 140 -15.75 15.98 -12.04
CA HIS A 140 -15.16 15.28 -13.19
C HIS A 140 -14.80 13.82 -12.92
N SER A 141 -14.48 13.45 -11.68
CA SER A 141 -13.88 12.15 -11.36
C SER A 141 -14.11 11.65 -9.94
N GLY A 142 -14.31 12.54 -8.98
CA GLY A 142 -14.37 12.16 -7.57
C GLY A 142 -15.71 11.56 -7.13
N MET A 143 -16.82 11.92 -7.76
CA MET A 143 -18.17 11.51 -7.33
C MET A 143 -18.37 10.00 -7.34
N ASP A 144 -18.09 9.33 -8.47
CA ASP A 144 -18.26 7.88 -8.59
C ASP A 144 -17.30 7.11 -7.68
N LEU A 145 -16.05 7.59 -7.58
CA LEU A 145 -15.04 7.01 -6.72
C LEU A 145 -15.42 7.12 -5.24
N CYS A 146 -15.94 8.27 -4.81
CA CYS A 146 -16.47 8.46 -3.47
C CYS A 146 -17.66 7.55 -3.20
N ASN A 147 -18.58 7.44 -4.16
CA ASN A 147 -19.74 6.56 -4.02
C ASN A 147 -19.32 5.09 -3.88
N ALA A 148 -18.36 4.63 -4.68
CA ALA A 148 -17.80 3.29 -4.58
C ALA A 148 -17.16 3.04 -3.20
N LEU A 149 -16.38 4.00 -2.68
CA LEU A 149 -15.79 3.93 -1.35
C LEU A 149 -16.85 3.90 -0.24
N MET A 150 -17.91 4.72 -0.33
CA MET A 150 -19.01 4.71 0.65
C MET A 150 -19.76 3.36 0.66
N ARG A 151 -20.06 2.79 -0.52
CA ARG A 151 -20.69 1.46 -0.62
C ARG A 151 -19.81 0.36 -0.04
N ALA A 152 -18.52 0.41 -0.33
CA ALA A 152 -17.55 -0.51 0.26
C ALA A 152 -17.49 -0.39 1.78
N GLU A 153 -17.57 0.83 2.33
CA GLU A 153 -17.63 1.06 3.76
C GLU A 153 -18.83 0.36 4.42
N GLU A 154 -20.00 0.57 3.85
CA GLU A 154 -21.26 0.08 4.40
C GLU A 154 -21.26 -1.45 4.46
N LYS A 155 -20.81 -2.12 3.39
CA LYS A 155 -20.81 -3.58 3.31
C LYS A 155 -19.69 -4.26 4.09
N SER A 156 -18.53 -3.63 4.22
CA SER A 156 -17.39 -4.16 4.98
C SER A 156 -17.55 -4.01 6.51
N GLY A 157 -18.72 -3.59 6.99
CA GLY A 157 -18.92 -3.30 8.41
C GLY A 157 -18.05 -2.15 8.92
N ASN A 158 -17.74 -1.18 8.04
CA ASN A 158 -16.85 -0.04 8.27
C ASN A 158 -15.36 -0.39 8.42
N ALA A 159 -14.91 -1.58 8.06
CA ALA A 159 -13.48 -1.92 8.03
C ALA A 159 -12.88 -1.61 6.64
N PHE A 160 -12.03 -0.59 6.55
CA PHE A 160 -11.20 -0.38 5.35
C PHE A 160 -9.80 -0.92 5.59
N PRO A 161 -9.15 -1.48 4.55
CA PRO A 161 -7.71 -1.63 4.59
C PRO A 161 -7.04 -0.25 4.71
N PRO A 162 -5.77 -0.19 5.16
CA PRO A 162 -4.96 1.00 5.01
C PRO A 162 -5.00 1.53 3.57
N VAL A 163 -5.05 2.86 3.43
CA VAL A 163 -5.20 3.52 2.13
C VAL A 163 -3.99 4.38 1.80
N CYS A 164 -3.47 4.21 0.59
CA CYS A 164 -2.50 5.13 -0.01
C CYS A 164 -3.22 5.96 -1.06
N ILE A 165 -3.31 7.27 -0.86
CA ILE A 165 -3.77 8.19 -1.90
C ILE A 165 -2.56 8.55 -2.76
N LEU A 166 -2.53 8.07 -3.99
CA LEU A 166 -1.48 8.32 -4.97
C LEU A 166 -1.85 9.57 -5.76
N LEU A 167 -1.25 10.70 -5.41
CA LEU A 167 -1.36 11.92 -6.20
C LEU A 167 -0.40 11.81 -7.39
N THR A 168 -0.90 11.29 -8.50
CA THR A 168 -0.14 11.07 -9.74
C THR A 168 0.08 12.39 -10.49
N LYS A 169 0.98 12.39 -11.49
CA LYS A 169 1.34 13.59 -12.26
C LYS A 169 1.73 14.77 -11.35
N TYR A 170 2.35 14.48 -10.21
CA TYR A 170 2.66 15.49 -9.20
C TYR A 170 3.62 16.57 -9.72
N ASP A 171 4.40 16.26 -10.76
CA ASP A 171 5.23 17.23 -11.48
C ASP A 171 4.43 18.33 -12.19
N ALA A 172 3.14 18.13 -12.42
CA ALA A 172 2.23 19.10 -13.02
C ALA A 172 1.49 19.95 -11.97
N VAL A 173 1.51 19.61 -10.68
CA VAL A 173 0.81 20.39 -9.63
C VAL A 173 1.42 21.78 -9.53
N SER A 174 0.57 22.82 -9.46
CA SER A 174 1.02 24.20 -9.28
C SER A 174 1.92 24.34 -8.04
N PRO A 175 3.09 25.01 -8.12
CA PRO A 175 4.06 25.07 -7.02
C PRO A 175 3.49 25.55 -5.69
N GLU A 176 2.51 26.46 -5.72
CA GLU A 176 1.86 27.01 -4.52
C GLU A 176 0.97 25.98 -3.80
N LEU A 177 0.54 24.93 -4.50
CA LEU A 177 -0.32 23.87 -3.98
C LEU A 177 0.45 22.62 -3.54
N GLN A 178 1.79 22.64 -3.62
CA GLN A 178 2.63 21.47 -3.35
C GLN A 178 2.91 21.21 -1.87
N ASP A 179 2.55 22.12 -0.95
CA ASP A 179 2.78 21.89 0.46
C ASP A 179 1.83 20.84 1.07
N SER A 180 2.29 20.25 2.17
CA SER A 180 1.62 19.13 2.81
C SER A 180 0.22 19.46 3.34
N GLU A 181 -0.02 20.68 3.82
CA GLU A 181 -1.33 21.03 4.37
C GLU A 181 -2.36 21.26 3.26
N THR A 182 -1.96 21.90 2.16
CA THR A 182 -2.83 22.05 0.98
C THR A 182 -3.18 20.70 0.37
N ILE A 183 -2.19 19.81 0.17
CA ILE A 183 -2.44 18.46 -0.36
C ILE A 183 -3.38 17.66 0.55
N LYS A 184 -3.21 17.77 1.86
CA LYS A 184 -4.08 17.13 2.86
C LYS A 184 -5.50 17.69 2.81
N ALA A 185 -5.66 19.01 2.73
CA ALA A 185 -6.96 19.65 2.63
C ALA A 185 -7.70 19.22 1.36
N PHE A 186 -7.00 19.23 0.22
CA PHE A 186 -7.51 18.70 -1.05
C PHE A 186 -7.95 17.23 -0.92
N ALA A 187 -7.08 16.35 -0.41
CA ALA A 187 -7.42 14.93 -0.24
C ALA A 187 -8.62 14.71 0.68
N LYS A 188 -8.77 15.49 1.76
CA LYS A 188 -9.91 15.45 2.67
C LYS A 188 -11.20 15.90 1.99
N ALA A 189 -11.15 16.97 1.20
CA ALA A 189 -12.29 17.44 0.42
C ALA A 189 -12.73 16.40 -0.62
N CYS A 190 -11.75 15.82 -1.32
CA CYS A 190 -12.00 14.82 -2.36
C CYS A 190 -12.49 13.48 -1.82
N PHE A 191 -12.05 13.04 -0.62
CA PHE A 191 -12.40 11.73 -0.06
C PHE A 191 -12.76 11.77 1.43
N PRO A 192 -13.83 12.47 1.85
CA PRO A 192 -14.18 12.61 3.27
C PRO A 192 -14.37 11.27 4.00
N VAL A 193 -14.85 10.25 3.28
CA VAL A 193 -15.05 8.88 3.78
C VAL A 193 -13.77 8.22 4.31
N LEU A 194 -12.61 8.58 3.76
CA LEU A 194 -11.31 8.02 4.15
C LEU A 194 -10.74 8.69 5.41
N PHE A 195 -11.19 9.89 5.75
CA PHE A 195 -10.63 10.69 6.84
C PHE A 195 -11.56 10.83 8.05
N ARG A 196 -12.75 10.23 8.02
CA ARG A 196 -13.66 10.20 9.18
C ARG A 196 -13.42 8.99 10.07
N LYS A 197 -13.81 9.07 11.34
CA LYS A 197 -13.77 7.93 12.26
C LYS A 197 -14.77 6.86 11.84
N GLY A 198 -14.28 5.65 11.59
CA GLY A 198 -15.12 4.48 11.28
C GLY A 198 -15.85 3.94 12.52
N LYS A 199 -16.91 3.15 12.31
CA LYS A 199 -17.58 2.41 13.40
C LYS A 199 -16.76 1.14 13.74
N GLY A 200 -15.76 1.29 14.61
CA GLY A 200 -15.07 0.16 15.25
C GLY A 200 -13.63 -0.13 14.78
N LYS A 201 -13.17 0.47 13.68
CA LYS A 201 -11.75 0.47 13.25
C LYS A 201 -11.35 1.85 12.75
N ASP A 202 -10.12 2.23 13.06
CA ASP A 202 -9.57 3.49 12.60
C ASP A 202 -9.25 3.46 11.09
N ARG A 203 -9.37 4.61 10.44
CA ARG A 203 -8.98 4.81 9.04
C ARG A 203 -7.51 5.22 8.98
N MET A 204 -6.66 4.34 8.48
CA MET A 204 -5.26 4.65 8.23
C MET A 204 -5.07 5.10 6.79
N VAL A 205 -4.58 6.33 6.59
CA VAL A 205 -4.38 6.93 5.27
C VAL A 205 -2.99 7.54 5.18
N THR A 206 -2.29 7.33 4.08
CA THR A 206 -1.13 8.14 3.68
C THR A 206 -1.42 8.82 2.35
N ILE A 207 -0.80 9.98 2.11
CA ILE A 207 -0.83 10.64 0.80
C ILE A 207 0.58 10.58 0.22
N CYS A 208 0.71 10.06 -1.00
CA CYS A 208 1.97 9.89 -1.68
C CYS A 208 1.97 10.61 -3.02
N PRO A 209 2.61 11.78 -3.11
CA PRO A 209 2.87 12.45 -4.38
C PRO A 209 3.87 11.67 -5.24
N VAL A 210 3.46 11.32 -6.45
CA VAL A 210 4.26 10.50 -7.39
C VAL A 210 4.26 11.09 -8.79
N SER A 211 5.37 10.90 -9.51
CA SER A 211 5.55 11.40 -10.87
C SER A 211 6.39 10.41 -11.69
N LEU A 212 6.15 10.36 -12.99
CA LEU A 212 7.00 9.64 -13.94
C LEU A 212 8.19 10.45 -14.45
N GLY A 213 8.32 11.70 -14.03
CA GLY A 213 9.37 12.62 -14.44
C GLY A 213 8.79 13.86 -15.11
N LYS A 214 9.48 14.98 -14.91
CA LYS A 214 9.14 16.26 -15.54
C LYS A 214 9.13 16.12 -17.07
N ASP A 215 8.19 16.80 -17.72
CA ASP A 215 8.09 16.92 -19.17
C ASP A 215 7.84 15.58 -19.90
N ILE A 216 7.50 14.49 -19.18
CA ILE A 216 7.21 13.19 -19.81
C ILE A 216 6.00 13.27 -20.76
N ALA A 217 5.05 14.15 -20.43
CA ALA A 217 3.91 14.51 -21.28
C ALA A 217 4.30 15.32 -22.53
N GLU A 218 5.54 15.82 -22.60
CA GLU A 218 6.06 16.66 -23.70
C GLU A 218 7.21 15.97 -24.45
N GLY A 219 7.40 14.67 -24.24
CA GLY A 219 8.46 13.90 -24.90
C GLY A 219 9.69 13.64 -24.05
N GLY A 220 9.68 14.06 -22.78
CA GLY A 220 10.72 13.80 -21.79
C GLY A 220 10.97 12.31 -21.51
N LYS A 221 12.05 12.03 -20.77
CA LYS A 221 12.45 10.66 -20.41
C LYS A 221 11.73 10.17 -19.15
N LEU A 222 11.46 8.86 -19.09
CA LEU A 222 10.98 8.19 -17.89
C LEU A 222 11.99 8.35 -16.73
N ARG A 223 11.63 9.14 -15.72
CA ARG A 223 12.40 9.44 -14.51
C ARG A 223 11.49 9.39 -13.29
N PRO A 224 11.04 8.19 -12.86
CA PRO A 224 10.04 8.07 -11.81
C PRO A 224 10.55 8.61 -10.47
N LYS A 225 9.74 9.46 -9.84
CA LYS A 225 9.98 10.03 -8.51
C LYS A 225 8.92 9.51 -7.54
N ASN A 226 9.38 9.04 -6.37
CA ASN A 226 8.57 8.52 -5.27
C ASN A 226 7.63 7.34 -5.59
N VAL A 227 7.64 6.79 -6.81
CA VAL A 227 6.76 5.67 -7.22
C VAL A 227 6.96 4.37 -6.44
N GLU A 228 8.10 4.22 -5.76
CA GLU A 228 8.40 3.11 -4.84
C GLU A 228 7.70 3.25 -3.48
N ARG A 229 7.37 4.49 -3.08
CA ARG A 229 6.94 4.76 -1.72
C ARG A 229 5.57 4.15 -1.37
N PRO A 230 4.56 4.13 -2.26
CA PRO A 230 3.29 3.49 -1.96
C PRO A 230 3.44 1.99 -1.68
N ILE A 231 4.26 1.28 -2.46
CA ILE A 231 4.49 -0.15 -2.23
C ILE A 231 5.26 -0.38 -0.92
N CYS A 232 6.27 0.44 -0.61
CA CYS A 232 6.95 0.40 0.68
C CYS A 232 5.99 0.66 1.85
N PHE A 233 5.03 1.57 1.70
CA PHE A 233 3.98 1.82 2.71
C PHE A 233 3.15 0.57 2.98
N ALA A 234 2.60 -0.03 1.93
CA ALA A 234 1.80 -1.25 2.07
C ALA A 234 2.64 -2.34 2.75
N THR A 235 3.87 -2.55 2.26
CA THR A 235 4.78 -3.56 2.81
C THR A 235 5.09 -3.32 4.28
N TYR A 236 5.43 -2.09 4.66
CA TYR A 236 5.74 -1.74 6.04
C TYR A 236 4.60 -2.14 6.98
N LEU A 237 3.35 -1.78 6.66
CA LEU A 237 2.20 -2.12 7.49
C LEU A 237 1.95 -3.63 7.58
N MET A 238 2.10 -4.34 6.46
CA MET A 238 1.91 -5.79 6.42
C MET A 238 2.97 -6.52 7.26
N GLN A 239 4.24 -6.13 7.12
CA GLN A 239 5.34 -6.70 7.90
C GLN A 239 5.23 -6.31 9.38
N TYR A 240 4.82 -5.07 9.70
CA TYR A 240 4.66 -4.61 11.06
C TYR A 240 3.61 -5.45 11.78
N ALA A 241 2.44 -5.65 11.16
CA ALA A 241 1.40 -6.51 11.70
C ALA A 241 1.88 -7.96 11.89
N ALA A 242 2.65 -8.50 10.96
CA ALA A 242 3.20 -9.85 11.03
C ALA A 242 4.19 -10.01 12.20
N VAL A 243 5.11 -9.05 12.37
CA VAL A 243 6.09 -9.05 13.48
C VAL A 243 5.38 -8.94 14.83
N GLN A 244 4.42 -8.03 14.96
CA GLN A 244 3.64 -7.88 16.20
C GLN A 244 2.90 -9.18 16.58
N GLU A 245 2.36 -9.90 15.59
CA GLU A 245 1.72 -11.21 15.82
C GLU A 245 2.73 -12.30 16.22
N ILE A 246 3.93 -12.33 15.63
CA ILE A 246 5.00 -13.26 16.03
C ILE A 246 5.42 -12.99 17.48
N VAL A 247 5.70 -11.73 17.82
CA VAL A 247 6.10 -11.30 19.17
C VAL A 247 5.03 -11.66 20.19
N LYS A 248 3.76 -11.37 19.89
CA LYS A 248 2.62 -11.71 20.74
C LYS A 248 2.46 -13.21 20.95
N LYS A 249 2.57 -14.02 19.89
CA LYS A 249 2.51 -15.49 20.00
C LYS A 249 3.65 -16.04 20.85
N TYR A 250 4.86 -15.51 20.67
CA TYR A 250 6.03 -15.92 21.45
C TYR A 250 5.86 -15.59 22.94
N ARG A 251 5.46 -14.35 23.27
CA ARG A 251 5.17 -13.95 24.67
C ARG A 251 4.09 -14.81 25.31
N ASN A 252 2.96 -15.00 24.64
CA ASN A 252 1.87 -15.85 25.12
C ASN A 252 2.31 -17.30 25.35
N PHE A 253 3.19 -17.82 24.50
CA PHE A 253 3.75 -19.16 24.68
C PHE A 253 4.62 -19.24 25.94
N LEU A 254 5.51 -18.27 26.15
CA LEU A 254 6.38 -18.23 27.32
C LEU A 254 5.56 -18.14 28.62
N GLU A 255 4.58 -17.25 28.68
CA GLU A 255 3.71 -17.09 29.85
C GLU A 255 2.94 -18.38 30.17
N ARG A 256 2.36 -19.03 29.16
CA ARG A 256 1.65 -20.31 29.32
C ARG A 256 2.60 -21.42 29.78
N SER A 257 3.79 -21.49 29.21
CA SER A 257 4.82 -22.47 29.58
C SER A 257 5.22 -22.30 31.04
N GLU A 258 5.46 -21.07 31.49
CA GLU A 258 5.79 -20.76 32.89
C GLU A 258 4.65 -21.11 33.86
N GLN A 259 3.41 -20.76 33.52
CA GLN A 259 2.24 -21.10 34.33
C GLN A 259 2.06 -22.62 34.46
N MET A 260 2.20 -23.36 33.35
CA MET A 260 2.16 -24.81 33.37
C MET A 260 3.32 -25.42 34.17
N ALA A 261 4.52 -24.85 34.08
CA ALA A 261 5.67 -25.31 34.86
C ALA A 261 5.47 -25.09 36.36
N LYS A 262 4.94 -23.93 36.78
CA LYS A 262 4.57 -23.65 38.18
C LYS A 262 3.52 -24.67 38.67
N ALA A 263 2.43 -24.84 37.93
CA ALA A 263 1.37 -25.80 38.27
C ALA A 263 1.87 -27.26 38.29
N TYR A 264 2.79 -27.64 37.39
CA TYR A 264 3.41 -28.96 37.40
C TYR A 264 4.31 -29.18 38.62
N ASN A 265 5.07 -28.16 39.01
CA ASN A 265 5.94 -28.20 40.19
C ASN A 265 5.16 -28.21 41.50
N GLU A 266 3.92 -27.71 41.53
CA GLU A 266 3.05 -27.79 42.71
C GLU A 266 2.38 -29.18 42.89
N LYS A 267 2.40 -30.04 41.86
CA LYS A 267 1.81 -31.39 41.93
C LYS A 267 2.66 -32.37 42.74
N SER A 268 1.98 -33.31 43.41
CA SER A 268 2.60 -34.46 44.08
C SER A 268 3.31 -35.40 43.08
N PHE A 269 4.19 -36.28 43.58
CA PHE A 269 4.96 -37.20 42.74
C PHE A 269 4.09 -38.02 41.78
N PHE A 270 3.02 -38.66 42.27
CA PHE A 270 2.06 -39.38 41.43
C PHE A 270 1.34 -38.45 40.45
N GLY A 271 1.00 -37.23 40.87
CA GLY A 271 0.38 -36.22 40.00
C GLY A 271 1.28 -35.78 38.84
N ARG A 272 2.61 -35.78 39.02
CA ARG A 272 3.59 -35.43 37.97
C ARG A 272 3.82 -36.55 36.95
N ILE A 273 3.62 -37.82 37.33
CA ILE A 273 3.77 -38.98 36.44
C ILE A 273 2.62 -39.05 35.42
N ILE A 274 1.39 -38.76 35.87
CA ILE A 274 0.18 -38.85 35.02
C ILE A 274 -0.14 -37.55 34.28
N SER A 275 0.53 -36.45 34.60
CA SER A 275 0.31 -35.15 33.95
C SER A 275 1.27 -34.95 32.77
N PRO A 276 0.80 -34.35 31.65
CA PRO A 276 1.70 -33.97 30.56
C PRO A 276 2.73 -32.95 31.06
N LYS A 277 3.98 -33.13 30.65
CA LYS A 277 5.04 -32.17 30.94
C LYS A 277 4.75 -30.85 30.23
N PRO A 278 5.08 -29.69 30.84
CA PRO A 278 4.93 -28.41 30.18
C PRO A 278 5.79 -28.38 28.90
N PRO A 279 5.28 -27.81 27.80
CA PRO A 279 6.08 -27.58 26.61
C PRO A 279 7.13 -26.50 26.92
N ILE A 280 8.41 -26.87 26.90
CA ILE A 280 9.54 -25.96 27.12
C ILE A 280 10.33 -25.91 25.83
N LEU A 281 10.54 -24.69 25.30
CA LEU A 281 11.47 -24.50 24.20
C LEU A 281 12.90 -24.73 24.69
N SER A 282 13.70 -25.44 23.92
CA SER A 282 15.15 -25.47 24.16
C SER A 282 15.73 -24.07 24.01
N GLU A 283 16.89 -23.82 24.62
CA GLU A 283 17.58 -22.53 24.45
C GLU A 283 17.90 -22.25 22.97
N GLU A 284 18.23 -23.28 22.18
CA GLU A 284 18.41 -23.16 20.73
C GLU A 284 17.13 -22.68 20.02
N GLN A 285 15.96 -23.21 20.40
CA GLN A 285 14.68 -22.78 19.82
C GLN A 285 14.32 -21.35 20.21
N LYS A 286 14.57 -20.95 21.47
CA LYS A 286 14.37 -19.57 21.91
C LYS A 286 15.27 -18.62 21.14
N GLN A 287 16.54 -18.96 21.01
CA GLN A 287 17.53 -18.17 20.30
C GLN A 287 17.16 -18.02 18.82
N ALA A 288 16.72 -19.10 18.15
CA ALA A 288 16.26 -19.04 16.77
C ALA A 288 15.05 -18.12 16.58
N VAL A 289 14.10 -18.12 17.51
CA VAL A 289 12.93 -17.20 17.45
C VAL A 289 13.36 -15.75 17.68
N ILE A 290 14.28 -15.51 18.62
CA ILE A 290 14.82 -14.16 18.87
C ILE A 290 15.57 -13.63 17.65
N GLU A 291 16.40 -14.45 17.01
CA GLU A 291 17.11 -14.08 15.78
C GLU A 291 16.15 -13.76 14.63
N LEU A 292 15.06 -14.52 14.50
CA LEU A 292 14.02 -14.26 13.51
C LEU A 292 13.31 -12.93 13.77
N ILE A 293 12.96 -12.64 15.03
CA ILE A 293 12.34 -11.36 15.42
C ILE A 293 13.30 -10.20 15.14
N ASN A 294 14.55 -10.30 15.57
CA ASN A 294 15.56 -9.25 15.37
C ASN A 294 15.80 -8.96 13.87
N THR A 295 15.82 -10.01 13.04
CA THR A 295 15.96 -9.86 11.58
C THR A 295 14.75 -9.12 11.01
N ALA A 296 13.54 -9.53 11.39
CA ALA A 296 12.32 -8.89 10.90
C ALA A 296 12.17 -7.44 11.39
N GLU A 297 12.58 -7.14 12.63
CA GLU A 297 12.64 -5.76 13.15
C GLU A 297 13.68 -4.91 12.42
N SER A 298 14.81 -5.50 12.00
CA SER A 298 15.78 -4.80 11.16
C SER A 298 15.20 -4.48 9.78
N ASP A 299 14.58 -5.45 9.11
CA ASP A 299 13.93 -5.24 7.82
C ASP A 299 12.82 -4.17 7.92
N LEU A 300 12.08 -4.13 9.03
CA LEU A 300 11.08 -3.11 9.31
C LEU A 300 11.65 -1.72 9.46
N LYS A 301 12.83 -1.57 10.09
CA LYS A 301 13.51 -0.27 10.22
C LYS A 301 13.93 0.26 8.85
N ASP A 302 14.42 -0.61 7.98
CA ASP A 302 14.79 -0.24 6.60
C ASP A 302 13.55 0.19 5.79
N LEU A 303 12.42 -0.51 5.94
CA LEU A 303 11.14 -0.10 5.36
C LEU A 303 10.63 1.22 5.93
N LEU A 304 10.72 1.39 7.26
CA LEU A 304 10.28 2.60 7.94
C LEU A 304 11.07 3.82 7.45
N ALA A 305 12.38 3.70 7.25
CA ALA A 305 13.22 4.76 6.69
C ALA A 305 12.77 5.22 5.29
N MET A 306 12.13 4.33 4.51
CA MET A 306 11.59 4.66 3.18
C MET A 306 10.26 5.43 3.24
N VAL A 307 9.47 5.24 4.31
CA VAL A 307 8.09 5.76 4.40
C VAL A 307 7.91 6.83 5.47
N ASN A 308 8.83 6.98 6.42
CA ASN A 308 8.69 7.91 7.56
C ASN A 308 8.56 9.39 7.15
N SER A 309 8.98 9.74 5.94
CA SER A 309 8.83 11.07 5.36
C SER A 309 7.46 11.30 4.71
N LEU A 310 6.63 10.26 4.58
CA LEU A 310 5.23 10.39 4.18
C LEU A 310 4.37 10.73 5.39
N PRO A 311 3.33 11.55 5.21
CA PRO A 311 2.36 11.82 6.27
C PRO A 311 1.47 10.59 6.51
N LEU A 312 1.31 10.22 7.77
CA LEU A 312 0.38 9.18 8.19
C LEU A 312 -0.80 9.81 8.94
N TYR A 313 -2.01 9.44 8.55
CA TYR A 313 -3.24 9.91 9.15
C TYR A 313 -4.03 8.75 9.75
N ILE A 314 -4.55 8.95 10.95
CA ILE A 314 -5.52 8.06 11.60
C ILE A 314 -6.80 8.86 11.83
N ASN A 315 -7.89 8.49 11.16
CA ASN A 315 -9.16 9.21 11.19
C ASN A 315 -9.00 10.72 10.91
N GLY A 316 -8.12 11.08 9.97
CA GLY A 316 -7.89 12.47 9.60
C GLY A 316 -6.89 13.24 10.47
N GLU A 317 -6.44 12.65 11.59
CA GLU A 317 -5.44 13.24 12.48
C GLU A 317 -4.04 12.77 12.09
N SER A 318 -3.08 13.69 12.05
CA SER A 318 -1.68 13.34 11.77
C SER A 318 -1.09 12.55 12.94
N VAL A 319 -0.44 11.43 12.63
CA VAL A 319 0.22 10.59 13.62
C VAL A 319 1.64 10.24 13.17
N ASN A 320 2.47 9.83 14.12
CA ASN A 320 3.75 9.22 13.79
C ASN A 320 3.55 7.80 13.30
N TRP A 321 4.48 7.34 12.48
CA TRP A 321 4.59 5.92 12.14
C TRP A 321 4.81 5.10 13.40
N PRO A 322 4.19 3.91 13.50
CA PRO A 322 4.53 3.00 14.59
C PRO A 322 6.01 2.60 14.53
N ASP A 323 6.57 2.20 15.66
CA ASP A 323 7.92 1.63 15.80
C ASP A 323 7.80 0.30 16.55
#